data_AF-A0ABD5RV50-F1
#
_entry.id   AF-A0ABD5RV50-F1
#
_cell.length_a   1.000
_cell.length_b   1.000
_cell.length_c   1.000
_cell.angle_alpha   90.00
_cell.angle_beta   90.00
_cell.angle_gamma   90.00
#
_symmetry.space_group_name_H-M   'P 1'
#
loop_
_entity.id
_entity.type
_entity.pdbx_description
1 polymer ?
#
loop_
_entity_poly.entity_id
_entity_poly.type
_entity_poly.pdbx_seq_one_letter_code
_entity_poly.pdbx_strand_id
1 'polypeptide(L)' 'MRLLADEYVPPAIVSALRGEGHDVAVVGDTVDLGSEDTVLLEYARGTDRLILSENTDFCGADPD' A
#
# COMPACT_ATOMS: atom_id res chain seq x y z
N MET A 1 2.03 11.16 -7.21
CA MET A 1 0.87 10.21 -7.23
C MET A 1 0.36 10.02 -5.81
N ARG A 2 -0.84 9.45 -5.64
CA ARG A 2 -1.37 9.08 -4.32
C ARG A 2 -1.27 7.56 -4.15
N LEU A 3 -0.55 7.11 -3.14
CA LEU A 3 -0.20 5.72 -2.91
C LEU A 3 -0.70 5.26 -1.53
N LEU A 4 -1.09 3.99 -1.43
CA LEU A 4 -1.19 3.23 -0.19
C LEU A 4 -0.06 2.19 -0.23
N ALA A 5 0.92 2.34 0.65
CA ALA A 5 1.96 1.36 0.85
C ALA A 5 1.48 0.28 1.83
N ASP A 6 1.56 -0.97 1.41
CA ASP A 6 1.27 -2.15 2.22
C ASP A 6 2.27 -2.30 3.39
N GLU A 7 1.94 -3.13 4.38
CA GLU A 7 2.67 -3.24 5.65
C GLU A 7 4.10 -3.78 5.50
N TYR A 8 4.37 -4.51 4.43
CA TYR A 8 5.71 -5.04 4.13
C TYR A 8 6.57 -4.10 3.30
N VAL A 9 6.03 -2.98 2.79
CA VAL A 9 6.81 -2.02 2.02
C VAL A 9 7.85 -1.33 2.93
N PRO A 10 9.15 -1.40 2.59
CA PRO A 10 10.19 -0.85 3.46
C PRO A 10 10.04 0.66 3.68
N PRO A 11 10.26 1.18 4.91
CA PRO A 11 10.17 2.61 5.20
C PRO A 11 11.08 3.49 4.34
N ALA A 12 12.20 2.95 3.85
CA ALA A 12 13.10 3.65 2.94
C ALA A 12 12.45 3.93 1.58
N ILE A 13 11.64 2.99 1.05
CA ILE A 13 10.88 3.17 -0.20
C ILE A 13 9.80 4.23 0.00
N VAL A 14 9.06 4.17 1.11
CA VAL A 14 8.07 5.20 1.47
C VAL A 14 8.72 6.58 1.56
N SER A 15 9.89 6.67 2.21
CA SER A 15 10.63 7.93 2.37
C SER A 15 11.10 8.49 1.03
N ALA A 16 11.62 7.64 0.14
CA ALA A 16 12.02 8.05 -1.20
C ALA A 16 10.83 8.56 -2.02
N LEU A 17 9.71 7.82 -2.04
CA LEU A 17 8.49 8.24 -2.76
C LEU A 17 7.92 9.56 -2.23
N ARG A 18 7.90 9.75 -0.91
CA ARG A 18 7.51 11.03 -0.31
C ARG A 18 8.49 12.16 -0.71
N GLY A 19 9.79 11.88 -0.74
CA GLY A 19 10.82 12.82 -1.19
C GLY A 19 10.65 13.28 -2.65
N GLU A 20 10.17 12.40 -3.52
CA GLU A 20 9.80 12.70 -4.91
C GLU A 20 8.44 13.42 -5.04
N GLY A 21 7.78 13.77 -3.93
CA GLY A 21 6.54 14.53 -3.92
C GLY A 21 5.26 13.70 -4.07
N HIS A 22 5.32 12.38 -3.82
CA HIS A 22 4.13 11.54 -3.79
C HIS A 22 3.41 11.63 -2.42
N ASP A 23 2.08 11.58 -2.45
CA ASP A 23 1.23 11.43 -1.26
C ASP A 23 1.16 9.94 -0.91
N VAL A 24 1.90 9.50 0.11
CA VAL A 24 1.98 8.09 0.49
C VAL A 24 1.34 7.87 1.87
N ALA A 25 0.22 7.16 1.89
CA ALA A 25 -0.37 6.55 3.09
C ALA A 25 0.26 5.17 3.33
N VAL A 26 0.27 4.70 4.57
CA VAL A 26 0.95 3.45 4.96
C VAL A 26 -0.01 2.61 5.81
N VAL A 27 -0.11 1.31 5.52
CA VAL A 27 -0.79 0.35 6.38
C VAL A 27 -0.06 0.27 7.73
N GLY A 28 -0.82 0.35 8.81
CA GLY A 28 -0.34 0.54 10.19
C GLY A 28 -0.45 1.98 10.69
N ASP A 29 -0.40 2.99 9.80
CA ASP A 29 -0.62 4.40 10.17
C ASP A 29 -2.09 4.81 9.95
N THR A 30 -2.66 4.38 8.82
CA THR A 30 -3.99 4.85 8.34
C THR A 30 -5.02 3.74 8.16
N VAL A 31 -4.55 2.50 8.04
CA VAL A 31 -5.33 1.26 7.93
C VAL A 31 -4.71 0.29 8.92
N ASP A 32 -5.48 -0.58 9.57
CA ASP A 32 -4.94 -1.49 10.58
C ASP A 32 -3.96 -2.51 9.96
N LEU A 33 -2.91 -2.87 10.70
CA LEU A 33 -1.97 -3.93 10.31
C LEU A 33 -2.68 -5.29 10.17
N GLY A 34 -2.22 -6.12 9.24
CA GLY A 34 -2.81 -7.42 8.92
C GLY A 34 -4.22 -7.34 8.32
N SER A 35 -4.62 -6.19 7.81
CA SER A 35 -5.89 -6.05 7.08
C SER A 35 -5.86 -6.87 5.79
N GLU A 36 -6.97 -7.55 5.51
CA GLU A 36 -7.16 -8.33 4.27
C GLU A 36 -7.05 -7.44 3.02
N ASP A 37 -6.62 -8.00 1.89
CA ASP A 37 -6.50 -7.28 0.61
C ASP A 37 -7.77 -6.53 0.21
N THR A 38 -8.94 -7.09 0.52
CA THR A 38 -10.24 -6.46 0.23
C THR A 38 -10.41 -5.13 0.97
N VAL A 39 -9.92 -5.03 2.21
CA VAL A 39 -9.95 -3.80 3.00
C VAL A 39 -9.00 -2.76 2.40
N LEU A 40 -7.80 -3.18 1.98
CA LEU A 40 -6.83 -2.31 1.32
C LEU A 40 -7.39 -1.77 -0.01
N LEU A 41 -8.05 -2.62 -0.81
CA LEU A 41 -8.72 -2.24 -2.05
C LEU A 41 -9.86 -1.23 -1.82
N GLU A 42 -10.69 -1.44 -0.80
CA GLU A 42 -11.77 -0.52 -0.45
C GLU A 42 -11.22 0.85 -0.03
N TYR A 43 -10.19 0.87 0.82
CA TYR A 43 -9.54 2.11 1.25
C TYR A 43 -8.91 2.84 0.06
N ALA A 44 -8.15 2.12 -0.77
CA ALA A 44 -7.46 2.69 -1.91
C ALA A 44 -8.47 3.29 -2.92
N ARG A 45 -9.58 2.59 -3.20
CA ARG A 45 -10.67 3.10 -4.03
C ARG A 45 -11.32 4.34 -3.41
N GLY A 46 -11.65 4.30 -2.12
CA GLY A 46 -12.31 5.40 -1.41
C GLY A 46 -11.45 6.66 -1.30
N THR A 47 -10.12 6.52 -1.41
CA THR A 47 -9.16 7.62 -1.28
C THR A 47 -8.45 7.99 -2.58
N ASP A 48 -8.80 7.37 -3.71
CA ASP A 48 -8.18 7.57 -5.02
C ASP A 48 -6.65 7.35 -4.97
N ARG A 49 -6.25 6.16 -4.46
CA ARG A 49 -4.85 5.75 -4.30
C ARG A 49 -4.55 4.50 -5.12
N LEU A 50 -3.32 4.41 -5.62
CA LEU A 50 -2.75 3.15 -6.10
C LEU A 50 -2.18 2.37 -4.92
N ILE A 51 -2.30 1.04 -4.94
CA ILE A 51 -1.67 0.18 -3.93
C ILE A 51 -0.25 -0.16 -4.40
N LEU A 52 0.70 -0.03 -3.47
CA LEU A 52 2.05 -0.55 -3.60
C LEU A 52 2.19 -1.68 -2.58
N SER A 53 2.34 -2.92 -3.07
CA SER A 53 2.59 -4.10 -2.25
C SER A 53 3.82 -4.84 -2.76
N GLU A 54 4.57 -5.43 -1.84
CA GLU A 54 5.66 -6.38 -2.14
C GLU A 54 5.22 -7.84 -1.91
N ASN A 55 3.95 -8.07 -1.53
CA ASN A 55 3.39 -9.41 -1.39
C ASN A 55 3.28 -10.08 -2.76
N THR A 56 3.76 -11.32 -2.85
CA THR A 56 3.69 -12.09 -4.09
C THR A 56 2.28 -12.57 -4.39
N ASP A 57 1.43 -12.68 -3.39
CA ASP A 57 0.09 -13.24 -3.45
C ASP A 57 -1.02 -12.19 -3.32
N PHE A 58 -0.72 -10.88 -3.39
CA PHE A 58 -1.74 -9.84 -3.28
C PHE A 58 -2.86 -10.06 -4.30
N CYS A 59 -4.10 -10.21 -3.82
CA CYS A 59 -5.27 -10.61 -4.61
C CYS A 59 -5.14 -11.98 -5.31
N GLY A 60 -4.39 -12.91 -4.74
CA GLY A 60 -4.10 -14.21 -5.35
C GLY A 60 -3.14 -14.12 -6.55
N ALA A 61 -2.27 -13.11 -6.58
CA ALA A 61 -1.31 -12.88 -7.67
C ALA A 61 -0.08 -13.82 -7.65
N ASP A 62 -0.11 -14.88 -6.85
CA ASP A 62 1.02 -15.80 -6.71
C ASP A 62 1.50 -16.29 -8.09
N PRO A 63 2.82 -16.29 -8.34
CA PRO A 63 3.36 -16.88 -9.55
C PRO A 63 3.17 -18.40 -9.47
N ASP A 64 2.48 -18.98 -10.47
CA ASP A 64 2.36 -20.43 -10.67
C ASP A 64 3.72 -21.17 -10.55
#